data_AF-K8GQC6-F1
#
_entry.id   AF-K8GQC6-F1
#
_cell.length_a   1.000
_cell.length_b   1.000
_cell.length_c   1.000
_cell.angle_alpha   90.00
_cell.angle_beta   90.00
_cell.angle_gamma   90.00
#
_symmetry.space_group_name_H-M   'P 1'
#
loop_
_entity.id
_entity.type
_entity.pdbx_description
1 polymer ?
#
loop_
_entity_poly.entity_id
_entity_poly.type
_entity_poly.pdbx_seq_one_letter_code
_entity_poly.pdbx_strand_id
1 'polypeptide(L)'
;MVVVAALTYLYFQIPFWNFLPEQAREFLMALITNVIPVYILFAVSYFLFRQVQWIRSNQDTEVFAKNIAHEVTTLLQEEHAITANQYSRAATGLEQIKSRDEITTANIQLIGEARQNIISFSGDLSWTTKCHQALISAVSQNVSIRILCKDPFSEESKRHIERYFRQPGIEIKYYPVGFDPDIRGLMIDTSTAKKAIFVEKVHKSLGDNYQSLGVIGDSPNYEYWGKRLNAENDMAIVSPLAKLFEILWEQALEAEILYEGDWLAVEEKLKRIRQYQQATIGVRSVKLANLRPLHRFIDMQEYERIQTLAIKLRQHKIPLWNVVTIASAKSKKILCPPIIEIHADGQIVLDGLGRVYHSQQLGESELIACVVENVSEPIIGKPWTWDRVEVVKNSDYTKTENFQNPNLAYWRSFDSLHSALERIS
;
A
#
# COMPACT_ATOMS: atom_id res chain seq x y z
N MET A 1 11.72 26.61 -30.36
CA MET A 1 13.02 27.01 -30.94
C MET A 1 12.87 27.61 -32.33
N VAL A 2 12.24 26.91 -33.31
CA VAL A 2 12.05 27.43 -34.69
C VAL A 2 11.34 28.80 -34.72
N VAL A 3 10.27 28.98 -33.94
CA VAL A 3 9.52 30.26 -33.89
C VAL A 3 10.35 31.41 -33.32
N VAL A 4 11.17 31.16 -32.30
CA VAL A 4 12.05 32.19 -31.71
C VAL A 4 13.16 32.57 -32.68
N ALA A 5 13.78 31.59 -33.35
CA ALA A 5 14.78 31.85 -34.38
C ALA A 5 14.20 32.67 -35.54
N ALA A 6 12.96 32.38 -35.96
CA ALA A 6 12.26 33.14 -36.98
C ALA A 6 11.94 34.58 -36.53
N LEU A 7 11.45 34.77 -35.30
CA LEU A 7 11.16 36.10 -34.73
C LEU A 7 12.43 36.93 -34.51
N THR A 8 13.52 36.33 -34.05
CA THR A 8 14.82 36.99 -33.93
C THR A 8 15.39 37.35 -35.30
N TYR A 9 15.28 36.46 -36.29
CA TYR A 9 15.66 36.77 -37.67
C TYR A 9 14.84 37.94 -38.22
N LEU A 10 13.51 37.91 -38.05
CA LEU A 10 12.61 38.99 -38.46
C LEU A 10 12.96 40.32 -37.79
N TYR A 11 13.26 40.33 -36.49
CA TYR A 11 13.70 41.52 -35.76
C TYR A 11 14.90 42.20 -36.42
N PHE A 12 15.88 41.42 -36.89
CA PHE A 12 17.05 41.96 -37.60
C PHE A 12 16.79 42.32 -39.07
N GLN A 13 15.77 41.75 -39.72
CA GLN A 13 15.46 42.02 -41.13
C GLN A 13 14.52 43.22 -41.33
N ILE A 14 13.59 43.48 -40.41
CA ILE A 14 12.59 44.56 -40.51
C ILE A 14 13.21 45.96 -40.76
N PRO A 15 14.36 46.35 -40.17
CA PRO A 15 15.01 47.63 -40.47
C PRO A 15 15.35 47.81 -41.95
N PHE A 16 15.63 46.72 -42.67
CA PHE A 16 16.04 46.73 -44.08
C PHE A 16 14.86 46.68 -45.06
N TRP A 17 13.62 46.60 -44.58
CA TRP A 17 12.42 46.53 -45.41
C TRP A 17 11.96 47.92 -45.85
N ASN A 18 12.60 48.43 -46.91
CA ASN A 18 12.33 49.76 -47.46
C ASN A 18 10.92 49.93 -48.07
N PHE A 19 10.15 48.85 -48.20
CA PHE A 19 8.78 48.89 -48.71
C PHE A 19 7.74 49.22 -47.64
N LEU A 20 8.11 49.22 -46.36
CA LEU A 20 7.20 49.56 -45.26
C LEU A 20 7.35 51.03 -44.82
N PRO A 21 6.24 51.73 -44.50
CA PRO A 21 6.30 53.01 -43.81
C PRO A 21 7.06 52.90 -42.49
N GLU A 22 7.79 53.96 -42.13
CA GLU A 22 8.64 54.00 -40.93
C GLU A 22 7.88 53.63 -39.65
N GLN A 23 6.68 54.21 -39.47
CA GLN A 23 5.79 53.92 -38.33
C GLN A 23 5.39 52.43 -38.23
N ALA A 24 5.22 51.75 -39.37
CA ALA A 24 4.88 50.33 -39.39
C ALA A 24 6.09 49.46 -39.01
N ARG A 25 7.32 49.86 -39.40
CA ARG A 25 8.55 49.17 -39.00
C ARG A 25 8.77 49.29 -37.49
N GLU A 26 8.62 50.49 -36.93
CA GLU A 26 8.74 50.72 -35.49
C GLU A 26 7.73 49.91 -34.67
N PHE A 27 6.46 49.89 -35.11
CA PHE A 27 5.42 49.08 -34.47
C PHE A 27 5.74 47.58 -34.49
N LEU A 28 6.17 47.04 -35.63
CA LEU A 28 6.53 45.61 -35.75
C LEU A 28 7.75 45.25 -34.90
N MET A 29 8.76 46.12 -34.85
CA MET A 29 9.92 45.92 -33.97
C MET A 29 9.49 45.94 -32.50
N ALA A 30 8.64 46.88 -32.09
CA ALA A 30 8.13 46.94 -30.72
C ALA A 30 7.29 45.70 -30.35
N LEU A 31 6.46 45.21 -31.27
CA LEU A 31 5.69 43.99 -31.09
C LEU A 31 6.61 42.77 -30.87
N ILE A 32 7.60 42.58 -31.75
CA ILE A 32 8.54 41.45 -31.66
C ILE A 32 9.40 41.55 -30.39
N THR A 33 9.83 42.77 -30.02
CA THR A 33 10.61 43.01 -28.80
C THR A 33 9.83 42.64 -27.54
N ASN A 34 8.50 42.77 -27.55
CA ASN A 34 7.66 42.36 -26.41
C ASN A 34 7.28 40.87 -26.43
N VAL A 35 7.17 40.25 -27.62
CA VAL A 35 6.79 38.84 -27.77
C VAL A 35 7.95 37.89 -27.44
N ILE A 36 9.19 38.26 -27.80
CA ILE A 36 10.38 37.42 -27.55
C ILE A 36 10.57 37.14 -26.04
N PRO A 37 10.56 38.13 -25.13
CA PRO A 37 10.69 37.92 -23.68
C PRO A 37 9.62 37.00 -23.10
N VAL A 38 8.36 37.15 -23.54
CA VAL A 38 7.24 36.31 -23.07
C VAL A 38 7.43 34.84 -23.50
N TYR A 39 7.85 34.60 -24.74
CA TYR A 39 8.15 33.25 -25.22
C TYR A 39 9.37 32.63 -24.53
N ILE A 40 10.42 33.41 -24.28
CA ILE A 40 11.59 32.95 -23.53
C ILE A 40 11.19 32.59 -22.10
N LEU A 41 10.38 33.43 -21.44
CA LEU A 41 9.88 33.18 -20.09
C LEU A 41 9.05 31.89 -20.05
N PHE A 42 8.14 31.70 -21.01
CA PHE A 42 7.35 30.47 -21.12
C PHE A 42 8.21 29.23 -21.37
N ALA A 43 9.22 29.33 -22.25
CA ALA A 43 10.14 28.23 -22.53
C ALA A 43 10.99 27.85 -21.31
N VAL A 44 11.48 28.84 -20.57
CA VAL A 44 12.22 28.64 -19.30
C VAL A 44 11.31 28.03 -18.24
N SER A 45 10.09 28.56 -18.05
CA SER A 45 9.11 27.98 -17.12
C SER A 45 8.73 26.54 -17.49
N TYR A 46 8.54 26.24 -18.78
CA TYR A 46 8.27 24.89 -19.25
C TYR A 46 9.45 23.95 -19.02
N PHE A 47 10.69 24.41 -19.28
CA PHE A 47 11.88 23.59 -19.06
C PHE A 47 12.12 23.33 -17.57
N LEU A 48 11.95 24.34 -16.72
CA LEU A 48 12.00 24.20 -15.25
C LEU A 48 10.90 23.26 -14.76
N PHE A 49 9.67 23.41 -15.24
CA PHE A 49 8.57 22.50 -14.92
C PHE A 49 8.90 21.07 -15.33
N ARG A 50 9.43 20.85 -16.54
CA ARG A 50 9.81 19.51 -17.03
C ARG A 50 10.98 18.93 -16.23
N GLN A 51 11.96 19.73 -15.86
CA GLN A 51 13.05 19.32 -14.95
C GLN A 51 12.51 18.92 -13.58
N VAL A 52 11.61 19.72 -12.99
CA VAL A 52 10.97 19.40 -11.72
C VAL A 52 10.13 18.12 -11.83
N GLN A 53 9.40 17.92 -12.94
CA GLN A 53 8.64 16.69 -13.18
C GLN A 53 9.54 15.48 -13.38
N TRP A 54 10.68 15.63 -14.07
CA TRP A 54 11.67 14.56 -14.25
C TRP A 54 12.39 14.22 -12.94
N ILE A 55 12.74 15.22 -12.14
CA ILE A 55 13.26 15.03 -10.79
C ILE A 55 12.20 14.32 -9.95
N ARG A 56 10.93 14.73 -10.01
CA ARG A 56 9.82 14.08 -9.30
C ARG A 56 9.55 12.65 -9.78
N SER A 57 9.69 12.34 -11.08
CA SER A 57 9.48 10.99 -11.59
C SER A 57 10.66 10.06 -11.30
N ASN A 58 11.89 10.59 -11.23
CA ASN A 58 13.07 9.83 -10.80
C ASN A 58 13.20 9.73 -9.27
N GLN A 59 12.58 10.67 -8.56
CA GLN A 59 12.29 10.59 -7.13
C GLN A 59 10.94 9.92 -6.86
N ASP A 60 10.26 9.38 -7.88
CA ASP A 60 9.06 8.60 -7.66
C ASP A 60 9.52 7.41 -6.84
N THR A 61 9.12 7.41 -5.57
CA THR A 61 9.83 6.67 -4.53
C THR A 61 9.83 5.18 -4.83
N GLU A 62 8.85 4.71 -5.60
CA GLU A 62 8.76 3.36 -6.15
C GLU A 62 9.83 3.08 -7.21
N VAL A 63 10.04 3.97 -8.20
CA VAL A 63 11.08 3.80 -9.24
C VAL A 63 12.46 3.81 -8.59
N PHE A 64 12.70 4.71 -7.64
CA PHE A 64 13.95 4.76 -6.91
C PHE A 64 14.18 3.50 -6.06
N ALA A 65 13.15 3.02 -5.36
CA ALA A 65 13.21 1.76 -4.62
C ALA A 65 13.48 0.55 -5.54
N LYS A 66 12.85 0.49 -6.73
CA LYS A 66 13.12 -0.54 -7.75
C LYS A 66 14.56 -0.50 -8.20
N ASN A 67 15.10 0.68 -8.49
CA ASN A 67 16.48 0.84 -8.93
C ASN A 67 17.48 0.42 -7.85
N ILE A 68 17.28 0.82 -6.59
CA ILE A 68 18.14 0.37 -5.49
C ILE A 68 18.03 -1.14 -5.29
N ALA A 69 16.82 -1.70 -5.28
CA ALA A 69 16.62 -3.14 -5.12
C ALA A 69 17.32 -3.92 -6.25
N HIS A 70 17.21 -3.44 -7.48
CA HIS A 70 17.89 -4.03 -8.64
C HIS A 70 19.41 -3.94 -8.52
N GLU A 71 19.96 -2.75 -8.24
CA GLU A 71 21.40 -2.53 -8.10
C GLU A 71 22.00 -3.40 -6.98
N VAL A 72 21.35 -3.46 -5.82
CA VAL A 72 21.77 -4.31 -4.71
C VAL A 72 21.72 -5.78 -5.09
N THR A 73 20.66 -6.23 -5.76
CA THR A 73 20.53 -7.63 -6.19
C THR A 73 21.62 -7.99 -7.20
N THR A 74 21.90 -7.11 -8.16
CA THR A 74 22.97 -7.28 -9.14
C THR A 74 24.33 -7.37 -8.46
N LEU A 75 24.65 -6.48 -7.51
CA LEU A 75 25.91 -6.53 -6.76
C LEU A 75 26.07 -7.84 -5.98
N LEU A 76 24.99 -8.31 -5.35
CA LEU A 76 24.98 -9.59 -4.63
C LEU A 76 25.22 -10.78 -5.58
N GLN A 77 24.64 -10.75 -6.79
CA GLN A 77 24.79 -11.79 -7.80
C GLN A 77 26.16 -11.77 -8.48
N GLU A 78 26.70 -10.59 -8.80
CA GLU A 78 28.04 -10.44 -9.40
C GLU A 78 29.12 -10.97 -8.44
N GLU A 79 29.05 -10.62 -7.16
CA GLU A 79 29.97 -11.16 -6.16
C GLU A 79 29.78 -12.68 -5.98
N HIS A 80 28.56 -13.19 -6.08
CA HIS A 80 28.32 -14.63 -6.07
C HIS A 80 28.96 -15.31 -7.28
N ALA A 81 28.80 -14.78 -8.50
CA ALA A 81 29.42 -15.34 -9.71
C ALA A 81 30.96 -15.33 -9.64
N ILE A 82 31.55 -14.26 -9.08
CA ILE A 82 32.99 -14.19 -8.83
C ILE A 82 33.41 -15.26 -7.82
N THR A 83 32.68 -15.40 -6.70
CA THR A 83 33.02 -16.37 -5.65
C THR A 83 32.84 -17.82 -6.14
N ALA A 84 31.77 -18.11 -6.88
CA ALA A 84 31.49 -19.41 -7.50
C ALA A 84 32.60 -19.82 -8.48
N ASN A 85 33.11 -18.88 -9.28
CA ASN A 85 34.25 -19.11 -10.17
C ASN A 85 35.60 -19.14 -9.45
N GLN A 86 35.70 -18.59 -8.24
CA GLN A 86 36.93 -18.53 -7.43
C GLN A 86 37.04 -19.60 -6.33
N TYR A 87 36.16 -20.61 -6.32
CA TYR A 87 36.31 -21.81 -5.47
C TYR A 87 37.46 -22.73 -5.94
N SER A 88 38.68 -22.20 -5.82
CA SER A 88 39.90 -22.93 -5.48
C SER A 88 40.71 -22.24 -4.36
N ARG A 89 40.36 -21.04 -3.84
CA ARG A 89 41.19 -20.40 -2.79
C ARG A 89 40.41 -19.60 -1.72
N ALA A 90 40.21 -20.27 -0.58
CA ALA A 90 40.37 -19.88 0.83
C ALA A 90 40.58 -18.40 1.32
N ALA A 91 40.26 -17.33 0.60
CA ALA A 91 40.75 -15.99 0.98
C ALA A 91 39.73 -14.85 1.17
N THR A 92 38.44 -15.01 0.89
CA THR A 92 37.51 -13.85 0.97
C THR A 92 36.76 -13.67 2.28
N GLY A 93 36.92 -14.55 3.28
CA GLY A 93 36.26 -14.38 4.60
C GLY A 93 34.72 -14.38 4.58
N LEU A 94 34.13 -14.59 3.41
CA LEU A 94 32.69 -14.64 3.18
C LEU A 94 32.18 -16.05 3.51
N GLU A 95 31.56 -16.18 4.67
CA GLU A 95 30.91 -17.40 5.11
C GLU A 95 29.60 -17.59 4.33
N GLN A 96 29.63 -18.42 3.29
CA GLN A 96 28.42 -18.86 2.58
C GLN A 96 27.69 -19.90 3.41
N ILE A 97 26.39 -19.68 3.62
CA ILE A 97 25.52 -20.57 4.37
C ILE A 97 24.61 -21.31 3.38
N LYS A 98 24.55 -22.64 3.45
CA LYS A 98 23.91 -23.47 2.39
C LYS A 98 22.64 -24.19 2.82
N SER A 99 22.23 -24.07 4.09
CA SER A 99 21.00 -24.68 4.57
C SER A 99 20.09 -23.70 5.31
N ARG A 100 18.78 -23.99 5.30
CA ARG A 100 17.77 -23.20 6.01
C ARG A 100 18.01 -23.20 7.52
N ASP A 101 18.47 -24.32 8.07
CA ASP A 101 18.77 -24.44 9.50
C ASP A 101 20.02 -23.68 9.91
N GLU A 102 21.07 -23.66 9.07
CA GLU A 102 22.22 -22.79 9.30
C GLU A 102 21.85 -21.31 9.19
N ILE A 103 21.02 -20.93 8.20
CA ILE A 103 20.51 -19.55 8.09
C ILE A 103 19.70 -19.18 9.34
N THR A 104 18.88 -20.10 9.85
CA THR A 104 18.11 -19.89 11.08
C THR A 104 19.05 -19.72 12.28
N THR A 105 20.06 -20.57 12.40
CA THR A 105 21.08 -20.47 13.46
C THR A 105 21.81 -19.13 13.40
N ALA A 106 22.18 -18.71 12.19
CA ALA A 106 22.80 -17.42 11.95
C ALA A 106 21.89 -16.24 12.29
N ASN A 107 20.60 -16.31 11.95
CA ASN A 107 19.61 -15.30 12.36
C ASN A 107 19.50 -15.22 13.88
N ILE A 108 19.44 -16.35 14.60
CA ILE A 108 19.36 -16.38 16.06
C ILE A 108 20.59 -15.71 16.68
N GLN A 109 21.79 -16.05 16.21
CA GLN A 109 23.03 -15.42 16.65
C GLN A 109 23.01 -13.92 16.40
N LEU A 110 22.64 -13.51 15.18
CA LEU A 110 22.58 -12.11 14.78
C LEU A 110 21.60 -11.32 15.65
N ILE A 111 20.40 -11.87 15.91
CA ILE A 111 19.41 -11.23 16.79
C ILE A 111 19.96 -11.03 18.21
N GLY A 112 20.71 -11.99 18.75
CA GLY A 112 21.32 -11.87 20.09
C GLY A 112 22.41 -10.79 20.21
N GLU A 113 23.01 -10.39 19.09
CA GLU A 113 23.99 -9.31 19.02
C GLU A 113 23.37 -7.92 18.88
N ALA A 114 22.08 -7.83 18.56
CA ALA A 114 21.41 -6.55 18.36
C ALA A 114 21.41 -5.72 19.65
N ARG A 115 21.59 -4.40 19.50
CA ARG A 115 21.62 -3.45 20.63
C ARG A 115 20.64 -2.30 20.49
N GLN A 116 20.24 -1.96 19.27
CA GLN A 116 19.32 -0.83 19.03
C GLN A 116 18.13 -1.26 18.20
N ASN A 117 18.39 -1.74 16.97
CA ASN A 117 17.34 -2.08 16.03
C ASN A 117 17.61 -3.40 15.33
N ILE A 118 16.53 -4.09 14.98
CA ILE A 118 16.49 -5.21 14.06
C ILE A 118 15.52 -4.83 12.94
N ILE A 119 15.97 -4.91 11.71
CA ILE A 119 15.12 -4.71 10.53
C ILE A 119 15.12 -5.96 9.67
N SER A 120 13.98 -6.30 9.08
CA SER A 120 13.87 -7.51 8.25
C SER A 120 13.11 -7.26 6.95
N PHE A 121 13.67 -7.79 5.86
CA PHE A 121 12.98 -8.01 4.61
C PHE A 121 12.51 -9.46 4.57
N SER A 122 11.21 -9.69 4.67
CA SER A 122 10.62 -11.01 4.80
C SER A 122 9.67 -11.32 3.65
N GLY A 123 9.65 -12.56 3.18
CA GLY A 123 8.58 -13.00 2.28
C GLY A 123 7.31 -13.25 3.10
N ASP A 124 7.46 -14.13 4.09
CA ASP A 124 6.49 -14.41 5.15
C ASP A 124 7.21 -14.41 6.51
N LEU A 125 6.45 -14.61 7.60
CA LEU A 125 7.00 -14.65 8.96
C LEU A 125 7.26 -16.09 9.44
N SER A 126 7.31 -17.11 8.58
CA SER A 126 7.52 -18.51 9.02
C SER A 126 8.83 -18.70 9.80
N TRP A 127 9.90 -17.99 9.41
CA TRP A 127 11.22 -18.02 10.05
C TRP A 127 11.18 -17.59 11.51
N THR A 128 10.26 -16.69 11.87
CA THR A 128 10.13 -16.16 13.23
C THR A 128 9.82 -17.25 14.26
N THR A 129 9.20 -18.36 13.84
CA THR A 129 8.86 -19.47 14.75
C THR A 129 10.10 -20.07 15.40
N LYS A 130 11.17 -20.29 14.63
CA LYS A 130 12.44 -20.81 15.17
C LYS A 130 13.24 -19.73 15.90
N CYS A 131 13.06 -18.46 15.54
CA CYS A 131 13.75 -17.31 16.17
C CYS A 131 12.96 -16.67 17.33
N HIS A 132 11.82 -17.24 17.73
CA HIS A 132 10.87 -16.57 18.62
C HIS A 132 11.50 -16.12 19.95
N GLN A 133 12.22 -17.01 20.63
CA GLN A 133 12.85 -16.69 21.91
C GLN A 133 13.90 -15.58 21.78
N ALA A 134 14.67 -15.57 20.68
CA ALA A 134 15.67 -14.55 20.43
C ALA A 134 15.01 -13.17 20.20
N LEU A 135 13.91 -13.12 19.43
CA LEU A 135 13.15 -11.89 19.20
C LEU A 135 12.56 -11.31 20.50
N ILE A 136 11.95 -12.16 21.33
CA ILE A 136 11.40 -11.73 22.63
C ILE A 136 12.51 -11.25 23.56
N SER A 137 13.66 -11.93 23.57
CA SER A 137 14.83 -11.50 24.35
C SER A 137 15.35 -10.13 23.89
N ALA A 138 15.46 -9.89 22.58
CA ALA A 138 15.87 -8.60 22.04
C ALA A 138 14.89 -7.47 22.45
N VAL A 139 13.59 -7.71 22.33
CA VAL A 139 12.55 -6.75 22.80
C VAL A 139 12.71 -6.45 24.29
N SER A 140 12.97 -7.46 25.12
CA SER A 140 13.18 -7.26 26.57
C SER A 140 14.41 -6.40 26.90
N GLN A 141 15.35 -6.32 25.96
CA GLN A 141 16.53 -5.45 26.02
C GLN A 141 16.30 -4.06 25.38
N ASN A 142 15.04 -3.70 25.11
CA ASN A 142 14.62 -2.47 24.43
C ASN A 142 15.13 -2.32 22.99
N VAL A 143 15.38 -3.44 22.30
CA VAL A 143 15.69 -3.43 20.87
C VAL A 143 14.39 -3.28 20.07
N SER A 144 14.33 -2.30 19.17
CA SER A 144 13.19 -2.09 18.27
C SER A 144 13.27 -3.03 17.07
N ILE A 145 12.17 -3.73 16.75
CA ILE A 145 12.12 -4.70 15.65
C ILE A 145 11.13 -4.21 14.60
N ARG A 146 11.59 -4.00 13.36
CA ARG A 146 10.77 -3.56 12.23
C ARG A 146 10.81 -4.61 11.10
N ILE A 147 9.66 -5.19 10.76
CA ILE A 147 9.57 -6.27 9.78
C ILE A 147 8.72 -5.82 8.59
N LEU A 148 9.32 -5.80 7.41
CA LEU A 148 8.60 -5.69 6.14
C LEU A 148 8.31 -7.09 5.61
N CYS A 149 7.06 -7.36 5.25
CA CYS A 149 6.67 -8.65 4.70
C CYS A 149 5.61 -8.54 3.61
N LYS A 150 5.30 -9.65 2.92
CA LYS A 150 4.12 -9.71 2.04
C LYS A 150 2.85 -9.80 2.87
N ASP A 151 1.76 -9.27 2.31
CA ASP A 151 0.41 -9.48 2.83
C ASP A 151 0.10 -11.01 2.87
N PRO A 152 -0.29 -11.57 4.03
CA PRO A 152 -0.45 -13.01 4.22
C PRO A 152 -1.70 -13.59 3.52
N PHE A 153 -1.49 -14.50 2.57
CA PHE A 153 -2.60 -15.18 1.89
C PHE A 153 -3.11 -16.44 2.59
N SER A 154 -2.27 -17.13 3.37
CA SER A 154 -2.62 -18.40 4.02
C SER A 154 -2.93 -18.22 5.49
N GLU A 155 -3.82 -19.06 6.04
CA GLU A 155 -4.13 -19.06 7.47
C GLU A 155 -2.89 -19.31 8.35
N GLU A 156 -1.93 -20.09 7.88
CA GLU A 156 -0.65 -20.30 8.58
C GLU A 156 0.18 -19.02 8.62
N SER A 157 0.31 -18.31 7.49
CA SER A 157 1.00 -17.02 7.43
C SER A 157 0.33 -15.96 8.30
N LYS A 158 -1.02 -15.93 8.33
CA LYS A 158 -1.79 -15.05 9.21
C LYS A 158 -1.47 -15.32 10.69
N ARG A 159 -1.47 -16.59 11.12
CA ARG A 159 -1.11 -16.98 12.50
C ARG A 159 0.29 -16.55 12.91
N HIS A 160 1.25 -16.60 11.99
CA HIS A 160 2.59 -16.10 12.27
C HIS A 160 2.59 -14.61 12.57
N ILE A 161 1.81 -13.82 11.83
CA ILE A 161 1.70 -12.39 12.04
C ILE A 161 0.93 -12.06 13.32
N GLU A 162 -0.20 -12.74 13.58
CA GLU A 162 -1.00 -12.57 14.81
C GLU A 162 -0.16 -12.74 16.08
N ARG A 163 0.78 -13.69 16.07
CA ARG A 163 1.67 -13.97 17.22
C ARG A 163 2.46 -12.73 17.65
N TYR A 164 2.79 -11.83 16.72
CA TYR A 164 3.65 -10.67 16.98
C TYR A 164 2.92 -9.33 16.92
N PHE A 165 1.70 -9.26 16.36
CA PHE A 165 0.90 -8.03 16.29
C PHE A 165 0.75 -7.30 17.62
N ARG A 166 0.61 -8.04 18.71
CA ARG A 166 0.38 -7.46 20.04
C ARG A 166 1.65 -7.38 20.88
N GLN A 167 2.82 -7.73 20.31
CA GLN A 167 4.07 -7.72 21.04
C GLN A 167 4.66 -6.29 21.03
N PRO A 168 4.76 -5.60 22.18
CA PRO A 168 5.40 -4.29 22.23
C PRO A 168 6.85 -4.39 21.72
N GLY A 169 7.30 -3.39 20.96
CA GLY A 169 8.66 -3.37 20.39
C GLY A 169 8.83 -4.11 19.07
N ILE A 170 7.77 -4.75 18.55
CA ILE A 170 7.76 -5.34 17.20
C ILE A 170 6.71 -4.64 16.34
N GLU A 171 7.16 -4.04 15.25
CA GLU A 171 6.32 -3.42 14.24
C GLU A 171 6.39 -4.24 12.94
N ILE A 172 5.23 -4.52 12.36
CA ILE A 172 5.10 -5.28 11.12
C ILE A 172 4.35 -4.41 10.12
N LYS A 173 4.89 -4.30 8.91
CA LYS A 173 4.22 -3.65 7.79
C LYS A 173 4.27 -4.53 6.54
N TYR A 174 3.32 -4.32 5.64
CA TYR A 174 3.30 -4.97 4.34
C TYR A 174 3.99 -4.13 3.28
N TYR A 175 4.71 -4.78 2.38
CA TYR A 175 5.23 -4.11 1.19
C TYR A 175 4.10 -3.37 0.43
N PRO A 176 4.43 -2.26 -0.26
CA PRO A 176 3.46 -1.57 -1.10
C PRO A 176 2.80 -2.52 -2.11
N VAL A 177 1.53 -2.29 -2.42
CA VAL A 177 0.75 -3.15 -3.32
C VAL A 177 1.44 -3.23 -4.68
N GLY A 178 1.73 -4.46 -5.14
CA GLY A 178 2.39 -4.69 -6.43
C GLY A 178 3.91 -4.55 -6.40
N PHE A 179 4.51 -4.27 -5.24
CA PHE A 179 5.95 -4.20 -5.06
C PHE A 179 6.44 -5.33 -4.14
N ASP A 180 7.38 -6.12 -4.62
CA ASP A 180 8.18 -7.05 -3.82
C ASP A 180 9.64 -6.86 -4.24
N PRO A 181 10.54 -6.49 -3.31
CA PRO A 181 11.92 -6.23 -3.68
C PRO A 181 12.70 -7.51 -4.01
N ASP A 182 12.11 -8.71 -3.83
CA ASP A 182 12.77 -10.03 -3.91
C ASP A 182 14.03 -10.20 -3.03
N ILE A 183 14.30 -9.20 -2.20
CA ILE A 183 15.32 -9.20 -1.16
C ILE A 183 14.75 -9.84 0.09
N ARG A 184 15.48 -10.79 0.68
CA ARG A 184 15.15 -11.41 1.96
C ARG A 184 16.35 -11.32 2.89
N GLY A 185 16.10 -11.06 4.17
CA GLY A 185 17.19 -10.97 5.13
C GLY A 185 16.83 -10.26 6.40
N LEU A 186 17.84 -10.16 7.26
CA LEU A 186 17.78 -9.50 8.55
C LEU A 186 19.02 -8.64 8.72
N MET A 187 18.85 -7.43 9.23
CA MET A 187 19.93 -6.50 9.52
C MET A 187 19.75 -5.95 10.92
N ILE A 188 20.87 -5.76 11.62
CA ILE A 188 20.89 -5.30 12.99
C ILE A 188 21.84 -4.13 13.18
N ASP A 189 21.55 -3.34 14.20
CA ASP A 189 22.48 -2.38 14.79
C ASP A 189 23.16 -3.01 16.01
N THR A 190 24.48 -3.21 15.93
CA THR A 190 25.33 -3.56 17.09
C THR A 190 25.84 -2.29 17.77
N SER A 191 26.68 -2.43 18.80
CA SER A 191 27.33 -1.29 19.45
C SER A 191 28.34 -0.56 18.57
N THR A 192 28.90 -1.20 17.53
CA THR A 192 30.01 -0.65 16.74
C THR A 192 29.72 -0.56 15.25
N ALA A 193 28.87 -1.45 14.70
CA ALA A 193 28.59 -1.50 13.27
C ALA A 193 27.19 -2.08 12.96
N LYS A 194 26.75 -1.94 11.71
CA LYS A 194 25.63 -2.70 11.16
C LYS A 194 26.10 -4.07 10.68
N LYS A 195 25.32 -5.10 10.99
CA LYS A 195 25.53 -6.45 10.47
C LYS A 195 24.26 -6.93 9.78
N ALA A 196 24.40 -7.72 8.73
CA ALA A 196 23.26 -8.26 8.01
C ALA A 196 23.48 -9.71 7.60
N ILE A 197 22.38 -10.43 7.43
CA ILE A 197 22.34 -11.69 6.70
C ILE A 197 21.31 -11.54 5.57
N PHE A 198 21.80 -11.66 4.35
CA PHE A 198 20.96 -11.71 3.16
C PHE A 198 20.68 -13.17 2.81
N VAL A 199 19.47 -13.44 2.33
CA VAL A 199 19.03 -14.78 1.94
C VAL A 199 18.55 -14.74 0.49
N GLU A 200 19.24 -15.48 -0.36
CA GLU A 200 18.82 -15.73 -1.73
C GLU A 200 18.06 -17.06 -1.80
N LYS A 201 16.95 -17.08 -2.53
CA LYS A 201 16.13 -18.26 -2.76
C LYS A 201 16.25 -18.66 -4.21
N VAL A 202 16.96 -19.75 -4.48
CA VAL A 202 17.22 -20.24 -5.84
C VAL A 202 16.30 -21.43 -6.12
N HIS A 203 15.59 -21.39 -7.25
CA HIS A 203 14.78 -22.52 -7.71
C HIS A 203 15.70 -23.69 -8.10
N LYS A 204 15.40 -24.89 -7.61
CA LYS A 204 16.10 -26.10 -8.05
C LYS A 204 15.79 -26.36 -9.53
N SER A 205 16.81 -26.56 -10.36
CA SER A 205 16.66 -26.98 -11.75
C SER A 205 16.07 -28.39 -11.83
N LEU A 206 15.05 -28.59 -12.67
CA LEU A 206 14.53 -29.93 -13.02
C LEU A 206 15.62 -30.71 -13.77
N GLY A 207 16.32 -31.61 -13.08
CA GLY A 207 17.34 -32.47 -13.70
C GLY A 207 18.55 -32.77 -12.82
N ASP A 208 18.76 -31.99 -11.77
CA ASP A 208 19.87 -32.22 -10.86
C ASP A 208 19.53 -33.38 -9.90
N ASN A 209 20.12 -34.55 -10.16
CA ASN A 209 20.02 -35.74 -9.32
C ASN A 209 20.79 -35.51 -8.00
N TYR A 210 20.19 -34.80 -7.06
CA TYR A 210 20.85 -34.35 -5.82
C TYR A 210 21.07 -35.43 -4.75
N GLN A 211 20.64 -36.68 -4.94
CA GLN A 211 20.99 -37.76 -4.01
C GLN A 211 22.50 -38.04 -3.96
N SER A 212 23.27 -37.68 -5.01
CA SER A 212 24.71 -37.93 -5.07
C SER A 212 25.60 -36.83 -4.47
N LEU A 213 25.06 -35.66 -4.11
CA LEU A 213 25.85 -34.52 -3.59
C LEU A 213 25.72 -34.29 -2.07
N GLY A 214 24.94 -35.11 -1.36
CA GLY A 214 24.80 -35.03 0.10
C GLY A 214 24.09 -33.76 0.62
N VAL A 215 23.54 -32.93 -0.28
CA VAL A 215 22.78 -31.73 0.09
C VAL A 215 21.33 -32.13 0.36
N ILE A 216 21.03 -32.50 1.60
CA ILE A 216 19.66 -32.69 2.07
C ILE A 216 19.05 -31.30 2.26
N GLY A 217 18.38 -30.77 1.23
CA GLY A 217 17.68 -29.49 1.33
C GLY A 217 16.25 -29.67 1.88
N ASP A 218 15.90 -28.92 2.93
CA ASP A 218 14.59 -28.99 3.62
C ASP A 218 13.38 -28.54 2.78
N SER A 219 13.61 -27.93 1.61
CA SER A 219 12.54 -27.58 0.67
C SER A 219 12.67 -28.40 -0.61
N PRO A 220 11.59 -29.05 -1.07
CA PRO A 220 11.62 -29.83 -2.31
C PRO A 220 11.91 -28.96 -3.54
N ASN A 221 11.61 -27.66 -3.48
CA ASN A 221 11.60 -26.79 -4.66
C ASN A 221 12.73 -25.75 -4.69
N TYR A 222 13.45 -25.55 -3.58
CA TYR A 222 14.36 -24.42 -3.42
C TYR A 222 15.64 -24.79 -2.70
N GLU A 223 16.72 -24.12 -3.11
CA GLU A 223 17.95 -23.97 -2.34
C GLU A 223 17.97 -22.59 -1.70
N TYR A 224 18.50 -22.52 -0.48
CA TYR A 224 18.62 -21.29 0.26
C TYR A 224 20.10 -20.98 0.47
N TRP A 225 20.48 -19.76 0.12
CA TRP A 225 21.84 -19.28 0.26
C TRP A 225 21.84 -18.08 1.17
N GLY A 226 22.62 -18.15 2.25
CA GLY A 226 22.81 -17.05 3.19
C GLY A 226 24.16 -16.38 2.97
N LYS A 227 24.19 -15.04 3.01
CA LYS A 227 25.42 -14.25 3.00
C LYS A 227 25.45 -13.35 4.23
N ARG A 228 26.46 -13.53 5.08
CA ARG A 228 26.74 -12.63 6.20
C ARG A 228 27.52 -11.42 5.70
N LEU A 229 27.09 -10.23 6.11
CA LEU A 229 27.68 -8.95 5.75
C LEU A 229 27.96 -8.14 7.02
N ASN A 230 29.09 -7.44 7.04
CA ASN A 230 29.45 -6.50 8.09
C ASN A 230 29.73 -5.15 7.43
N ALA A 231 29.10 -4.06 7.90
CA ALA A 231 29.30 -2.72 7.36
C ALA A 231 30.77 -2.25 7.35
N GLU A 232 31.64 -2.80 8.20
CA GLU A 232 33.08 -2.51 8.18
C GLU A 232 33.75 -2.95 6.87
N ASN A 233 33.29 -4.06 6.29
CA ASN A 233 33.87 -4.67 5.07
C ASN A 233 32.96 -4.51 3.84
N ASP A 234 31.64 -4.43 4.06
CA ASP A 234 30.60 -4.54 3.04
C ASP A 234 29.73 -3.27 2.97
N MET A 235 30.30 -2.10 3.29
CA MET A 235 29.56 -0.83 3.38
C MET A 235 28.78 -0.50 2.10
N ALA A 236 29.35 -0.84 0.94
CA ALA A 236 28.75 -0.62 -0.38
C ALA A 236 27.42 -1.39 -0.59
N ILE A 237 27.20 -2.47 0.16
CA ILE A 237 25.96 -3.28 0.09
C ILE A 237 25.04 -2.96 1.26
N VAL A 238 25.60 -2.89 2.49
CA VAL A 238 24.81 -2.69 3.71
C VAL A 238 24.14 -1.32 3.76
N SER A 239 24.82 -0.26 3.30
CA SER A 239 24.27 1.10 3.34
C SER A 239 23.09 1.29 2.38
N PRO A 240 23.17 0.90 1.08
CA PRO A 240 22.00 0.93 0.19
C PRO A 240 20.83 0.07 0.67
N LEU A 241 21.10 -1.11 1.25
CA LEU A 241 20.04 -1.96 1.83
C LEU A 241 19.32 -1.27 2.99
N ALA A 242 20.06 -0.64 3.90
CA ALA A 242 19.46 0.11 5.00
C ALA A 242 18.62 1.28 4.46
N LYS A 243 19.11 1.97 3.42
CA LYS A 243 18.36 3.06 2.79
C LYS A 243 17.10 2.57 2.10
N LEU A 244 17.17 1.46 1.37
CA LEU A 244 16.02 0.80 0.76
C LEU A 244 14.98 0.43 1.80
N PHE A 245 15.40 -0.11 2.95
CA PHE A 245 14.48 -0.47 4.03
C PHE A 245 13.67 0.73 4.49
N GLU A 246 14.32 1.87 4.79
CA GLU A 246 13.61 3.07 5.26
C GLU A 246 12.64 3.61 4.20
N ILE A 247 13.05 3.63 2.93
CA ILE A 247 12.19 4.05 1.82
C ILE A 247 10.93 3.19 1.73
N LEU A 248 11.09 1.86 1.82
CA LEU A 248 9.97 0.95 1.79
C LEU A 248 9.13 1.05 3.07
N TRP A 249 9.75 1.24 4.22
CA TRP A 249 9.08 1.37 5.52
C TRP A 249 8.14 2.58 5.60
N GLU A 250 8.54 3.70 4.99
CA GLU A 250 7.72 4.92 4.89
C GLU A 250 6.50 4.73 3.99
N GLN A 251 6.61 3.92 2.95
CA GLN A 251 5.53 3.63 2.00
C GLN A 251 4.70 2.39 2.37
N ALA A 252 5.21 1.56 3.27
CA ALA A 252 4.61 0.30 3.63
C ALA A 252 3.29 0.50 4.36
N LEU A 253 2.35 -0.40 4.10
CA LEU A 253 1.04 -0.39 4.74
C LEU A 253 1.17 -1.01 6.12
N GLU A 254 0.47 -0.44 7.11
CA GLU A 254 0.30 -1.10 8.41
C GLU A 254 -0.23 -2.52 8.21
N ALA A 255 0.35 -3.47 8.93
CA ALA A 255 -0.07 -4.85 8.80
C ALA A 255 -1.48 -5.04 9.40
N GLU A 256 -2.37 -5.56 8.57
CA GLU A 256 -3.77 -5.84 8.89
C GLU A 256 -4.13 -7.24 8.39
N ILE A 257 -4.69 -8.08 9.24
CA ILE A 257 -5.18 -9.39 8.83
C ILE A 257 -6.69 -9.32 8.62
N LEU A 258 -7.12 -9.88 7.50
CA LEU A 258 -8.52 -9.97 7.12
C LEU A 258 -9.04 -11.40 7.40
N TYR A 259 -10.18 -11.45 8.07
CA TYR A 259 -10.96 -12.67 8.32
C TYR A 259 -12.39 -12.46 7.85
N GLU A 260 -13.08 -13.56 7.56
CA GLU A 260 -14.52 -13.54 7.51
C GLU A 260 -15.06 -13.06 8.87
N GLY A 261 -16.00 -12.11 8.83
CA GLY A 261 -16.51 -11.45 10.02
C GLY A 261 -17.73 -12.13 10.62
N ASP A 262 -17.99 -11.85 11.89
CA ASP A 262 -19.15 -12.36 12.61
C ASP A 262 -20.39 -11.53 12.29
N TRP A 263 -21.28 -12.08 11.46
CA TRP A 263 -22.55 -11.43 11.13
C TRP A 263 -23.44 -11.23 12.36
N LEU A 264 -23.48 -12.17 13.30
CA LEU A 264 -24.35 -12.07 14.47
C LEU A 264 -23.96 -10.86 15.32
N ALA A 265 -22.66 -10.61 15.46
CA ALA A 265 -22.16 -9.42 16.14
C ALA A 265 -22.64 -8.12 15.46
N VAL A 266 -22.66 -8.06 14.12
CA VAL A 266 -23.17 -6.90 13.37
C VAL A 266 -24.67 -6.73 13.56
N GLU A 267 -25.44 -7.81 13.41
CA GLU A 267 -26.89 -7.82 13.56
C GLU A 267 -27.30 -7.33 14.96
N GLU A 268 -26.66 -7.85 16.01
CA GLU A 268 -26.90 -7.42 17.39
C GLU A 268 -26.67 -5.93 17.60
N LYS A 269 -25.65 -5.33 16.97
CA LYS A 269 -25.40 -3.89 17.07
C LYS A 269 -26.42 -3.08 16.27
N LEU A 270 -26.79 -3.53 15.08
CA LEU A 270 -27.83 -2.89 14.27
C LEU A 270 -29.17 -2.85 15.00
N LYS A 271 -29.53 -3.93 15.71
CA LYS A 271 -30.75 -4.01 16.54
C LYS A 271 -30.80 -3.00 17.69
N ARG A 272 -29.68 -2.35 18.04
CA ARG A 272 -29.65 -1.26 19.04
C ARG A 272 -30.08 0.08 18.46
N ILE A 273 -30.08 0.23 17.14
CA ILE A 273 -30.66 1.40 16.48
C ILE A 273 -32.17 1.34 16.68
N ARG A 274 -32.76 2.40 17.27
CA ARG A 274 -34.19 2.43 17.67
C ARG A 274 -35.11 1.96 16.54
N GLN A 275 -34.88 2.45 15.33
CA GLN A 275 -35.67 2.15 14.14
C GLN A 275 -35.62 0.67 13.72
N TYR A 276 -34.59 -0.08 14.14
CA TYR A 276 -34.32 -1.44 13.67
C TYR A 276 -34.69 -2.53 14.67
N GLN A 277 -35.14 -2.17 15.87
CA GLN A 277 -35.45 -3.13 16.94
C GLN A 277 -36.38 -4.26 16.48
N GLN A 278 -37.42 -3.92 15.70
CA GLN A 278 -38.40 -4.87 15.16
C GLN A 278 -38.19 -5.22 13.68
N ALA A 279 -37.19 -4.63 13.02
CA ALA A 279 -36.91 -4.86 11.60
C ALA A 279 -36.41 -6.29 11.33
N THR A 280 -36.58 -6.79 10.13
CA THR A 280 -35.88 -8.02 9.69
C THR A 280 -34.54 -7.61 9.08
N ILE A 281 -33.44 -8.18 9.56
CA ILE A 281 -32.08 -7.80 9.12
C ILE A 281 -31.38 -9.06 8.62
N GLY A 282 -30.70 -8.98 7.47
CA GLY A 282 -29.93 -10.10 6.93
C GLY A 282 -28.88 -9.67 5.92
N VAL A 283 -27.89 -10.53 5.67
CA VAL A 283 -26.89 -10.32 4.61
C VAL A 283 -27.32 -11.06 3.35
N ARG A 284 -27.41 -10.36 2.23
CA ARG A 284 -27.74 -10.96 0.94
C ARG A 284 -27.27 -10.12 -0.25
N SER A 285 -27.25 -10.74 -1.42
CA SER A 285 -26.99 -10.05 -2.68
C SER A 285 -28.17 -9.12 -3.04
N VAL A 286 -27.86 -7.89 -3.46
CA VAL A 286 -28.84 -6.91 -3.95
C VAL A 286 -28.42 -6.38 -5.32
N LYS A 287 -29.41 -6.14 -6.18
CA LYS A 287 -29.18 -5.60 -7.53
C LYS A 287 -28.84 -4.13 -7.48
N LEU A 288 -27.68 -3.76 -8.01
CA LEU A 288 -27.19 -2.38 -8.03
C LEU A 288 -28.13 -1.41 -8.74
N ALA A 289 -28.80 -1.86 -9.81
CA ALA A 289 -29.76 -1.08 -10.57
C ALA A 289 -30.99 -0.62 -9.76
N ASN A 290 -31.30 -1.29 -8.64
CA ASN A 290 -32.47 -0.99 -7.81
C ASN A 290 -32.14 -0.05 -6.65
N LEU A 291 -30.85 0.19 -6.38
CA LEU A 291 -30.41 0.97 -5.23
C LEU A 291 -30.52 2.46 -5.52
N ARG A 292 -30.94 3.23 -4.52
CA ARG A 292 -30.96 4.68 -4.57
C ARG A 292 -30.16 5.28 -3.41
N PRO A 293 -29.20 6.16 -3.67
CA PRO A 293 -28.34 6.74 -2.63
C PRO A 293 -29.11 7.75 -1.78
N LEU A 294 -29.00 7.67 -0.45
CA LEU A 294 -29.54 8.69 0.45
C LEU A 294 -28.61 9.91 0.59
N HIS A 295 -27.30 9.67 0.50
CA HIS A 295 -26.25 10.68 0.56
C HIS A 295 -25.80 11.07 -0.85
N ARG A 296 -25.29 12.29 -1.01
CA ARG A 296 -24.79 12.80 -2.29
C ARG A 296 -23.27 12.69 -2.42
N PHE A 297 -22.53 13.00 -1.36
CA PHE A 297 -21.09 13.15 -1.43
C PHE A 297 -20.35 11.96 -0.82
N ILE A 298 -19.24 11.60 -1.44
CA ILE A 298 -18.26 10.63 -0.94
C ILE A 298 -16.94 11.39 -0.76
N ASP A 299 -16.32 11.29 0.41
CA ASP A 299 -15.01 11.90 0.62
C ASP A 299 -13.93 11.17 -0.21
N MET A 300 -13.02 11.91 -0.84
CA MET A 300 -11.98 11.35 -1.69
C MET A 300 -11.04 10.41 -0.92
N GLN A 301 -10.64 10.77 0.30
CA GLN A 301 -9.74 9.92 1.10
C GLN A 301 -10.46 8.64 1.55
N GLU A 302 -11.75 8.74 1.89
CA GLU A 302 -12.58 7.56 2.16
C GLU A 302 -12.68 6.67 0.92
N TYR A 303 -12.88 7.25 -0.26
CA TYR A 303 -12.98 6.51 -1.52
C TYR A 303 -11.68 5.78 -1.87
N GLU A 304 -10.52 6.42 -1.71
CA GLU A 304 -9.21 5.78 -1.90
C GLU A 304 -8.99 4.59 -0.95
N ARG A 305 -9.44 4.73 0.31
CA ARG A 305 -9.42 3.61 1.28
C ARG A 305 -10.34 2.46 0.85
N ILE A 306 -11.52 2.77 0.32
CA ILE A 306 -12.47 1.78 -0.21
C ILE A 306 -11.86 1.02 -1.40
N GLN A 307 -11.19 1.72 -2.32
CA GLN A 307 -10.49 1.09 -3.46
C GLN A 307 -9.39 0.14 -2.97
N THR A 308 -8.58 0.59 -2.02
CA THR A 308 -7.50 -0.22 -1.42
C THR A 308 -8.08 -1.46 -0.73
N LEU A 309 -9.15 -1.31 0.04
CA LEU A 309 -9.83 -2.42 0.68
C LEU A 309 -10.40 -3.41 -0.35
N ALA A 310 -11.01 -2.95 -1.44
CA ALA A 310 -11.53 -3.83 -2.48
C ALA A 310 -10.44 -4.73 -3.10
N ILE A 311 -9.25 -4.16 -3.32
CA ILE A 311 -8.07 -4.91 -3.78
C ILE A 311 -7.69 -5.97 -2.76
N LYS A 312 -7.57 -5.61 -1.47
CA LYS A 312 -7.26 -6.55 -0.38
C LYS A 312 -8.30 -7.68 -0.29
N LEU A 313 -9.60 -7.38 -0.33
CA LEU A 313 -10.65 -8.39 -0.26
C LEU A 313 -10.53 -9.42 -1.40
N ARG A 314 -10.31 -8.95 -2.63
CA ARG A 314 -10.09 -9.82 -3.80
C ARG A 314 -8.83 -10.67 -3.66
N GLN A 315 -7.73 -10.09 -3.20
CA GLN A 315 -6.48 -10.80 -2.93
C GLN A 315 -6.68 -11.94 -1.92
N HIS A 316 -7.45 -11.69 -0.85
CA HIS A 316 -7.79 -12.66 0.19
C HIS A 316 -8.94 -13.60 -0.20
N LYS A 317 -9.47 -13.51 -1.43
CA LYS A 317 -10.63 -14.28 -1.92
C LYS A 317 -11.88 -14.12 -1.05
N ILE A 318 -12.02 -12.98 -0.38
CA ILE A 318 -13.20 -12.62 0.38
C ILE A 318 -14.18 -11.92 -0.57
N PRO A 319 -15.46 -12.35 -0.65
CA PRO A 319 -16.46 -11.66 -1.45
C PRO A 319 -16.52 -10.17 -1.11
N LEU A 320 -16.60 -9.32 -2.13
CA LEU A 320 -16.63 -7.88 -1.94
C LEU A 320 -17.78 -7.48 -1.01
N TRP A 321 -17.42 -6.68 0.00
CA TRP A 321 -18.33 -6.10 0.99
C TRP A 321 -19.07 -7.10 1.86
N ASN A 322 -18.60 -8.36 1.94
CA ASN A 322 -19.05 -9.25 3.00
C ASN A 322 -18.67 -8.67 4.38
N VAL A 323 -19.22 -9.26 5.45
CA VAL A 323 -18.80 -8.96 6.82
C VAL A 323 -17.34 -9.39 6.96
N VAL A 324 -16.48 -8.46 7.36
CA VAL A 324 -15.03 -8.72 7.45
C VAL A 324 -14.50 -8.22 8.77
N THR A 325 -13.72 -9.05 9.44
CA THR A 325 -12.92 -8.61 10.59
C THR A 325 -11.56 -8.17 10.11
N ILE A 326 -11.16 -6.95 10.44
CA ILE A 326 -9.84 -6.40 10.20
C ILE A 326 -9.13 -6.32 11.55
N ALA A 327 -8.10 -7.16 11.74
CA ALA A 327 -7.26 -7.12 12.92
C ALA A 327 -5.93 -6.45 12.60
N SER A 328 -5.48 -5.54 13.47
CA SER A 328 -4.17 -4.90 13.43
C SER A 328 -3.49 -5.04 14.78
N ALA A 329 -2.26 -4.54 14.90
CA ALA A 329 -1.57 -4.42 16.18
C ALA A 329 -2.37 -3.63 17.23
N LYS A 330 -3.16 -2.62 16.81
CA LYS A 330 -3.79 -1.64 17.70
C LYS A 330 -5.28 -1.88 17.91
N SER A 331 -5.94 -2.56 16.99
CA SER A 331 -7.39 -2.69 17.00
C SER A 331 -7.86 -3.93 16.26
N LYS A 332 -9.06 -4.38 16.60
CA LYS A 332 -9.80 -5.38 15.83
C LYS A 332 -11.19 -4.80 15.60
N LYS A 333 -11.52 -4.58 14.33
CA LYS A 333 -12.78 -3.97 13.90
C LYS A 333 -13.54 -4.89 12.97
N ILE A 334 -14.87 -4.91 13.08
CA ILE A 334 -15.72 -5.53 12.07
C ILE A 334 -16.19 -4.45 11.10
N LEU A 335 -15.89 -4.66 9.82
CA LEU A 335 -16.45 -3.88 8.75
C LEU A 335 -17.82 -4.45 8.37
N CYS A 336 -18.85 -3.62 8.56
CA CYS A 336 -20.20 -3.93 8.12
C CYS A 336 -20.34 -3.79 6.59
N PRO A 337 -21.07 -4.70 5.92
CA PRO A 337 -21.54 -4.49 4.54
C PRO A 337 -22.30 -3.15 4.41
N PRO A 338 -22.47 -2.61 3.19
CA PRO A 338 -23.41 -1.51 2.94
C PRO A 338 -24.79 -1.82 3.53
N ILE A 339 -25.42 -0.82 4.15
CA ILE A 339 -26.73 -0.99 4.79
C ILE A 339 -27.79 -0.45 3.84
N ILE A 340 -28.73 -1.33 3.47
CA ILE A 340 -29.82 -1.04 2.54
C ILE A 340 -31.14 -1.21 3.28
N GLU A 341 -31.98 -0.17 3.33
CA GLU A 341 -33.36 -0.31 3.81
C GLU A 341 -34.29 -0.55 2.62
N ILE A 342 -35.21 -1.52 2.75
CA ILE A 342 -36.29 -1.74 1.79
C ILE A 342 -37.54 -1.00 2.25
N HIS A 343 -38.01 -0.11 1.39
CA HIS A 343 -39.25 0.66 1.54
C HIS A 343 -40.19 0.40 0.37
N ALA A 344 -41.45 0.79 0.50
CA ALA A 344 -42.42 0.70 -0.59
C ALA A 344 -41.93 1.43 -1.87
N ASP A 345 -41.18 2.52 -1.69
CA ASP A 345 -40.69 3.38 -2.77
C ASP A 345 -39.34 2.92 -3.37
N GLY A 346 -38.74 1.83 -2.86
CA GLY A 346 -37.51 1.24 -3.38
C GLY A 346 -36.49 0.81 -2.33
N GLN A 347 -35.28 0.47 -2.80
CA GLN A 347 -34.15 0.05 -1.97
C GLN A 347 -33.19 1.22 -1.77
N ILE A 348 -33.02 1.67 -0.54
CA ILE A 348 -32.31 2.92 -0.23
C ILE A 348 -30.97 2.59 0.44
N VAL A 349 -29.88 3.21 -0.01
CA VAL A 349 -28.54 3.07 0.59
C VAL A 349 -28.45 4.01 1.80
N LEU A 350 -28.43 3.44 3.00
CA LEU A 350 -28.40 4.16 4.28
C LEU A 350 -26.97 4.36 4.79
N ASP A 351 -26.07 3.41 4.58
CA ASP A 351 -24.65 3.48 4.94
C ASP A 351 -23.81 2.75 3.88
N GLY A 352 -22.54 3.15 3.73
CA GLY A 352 -21.62 2.53 2.77
C GLY A 352 -21.79 3.00 1.33
N LEU A 353 -22.20 4.27 1.13
CA LEU A 353 -22.36 4.88 -0.21
C LEU A 353 -21.13 4.66 -1.09
N GLY A 354 -19.93 4.92 -0.56
CA GLY A 354 -18.70 4.77 -1.33
C GLY A 354 -18.43 3.33 -1.81
N ARG A 355 -18.82 2.31 -1.03
CA ARG A 355 -18.70 0.89 -1.40
C ARG A 355 -19.67 0.53 -2.52
N VAL A 356 -20.91 1.00 -2.43
CA VAL A 356 -21.92 0.81 -3.49
C VAL A 356 -21.48 1.51 -4.77
N TYR A 357 -21.05 2.77 -4.67
CA TYR A 357 -20.53 3.55 -5.80
C TYR A 357 -19.32 2.87 -6.44
N HIS A 358 -18.34 2.39 -5.64
CA HIS A 358 -17.19 1.65 -6.17
C HIS A 358 -17.60 0.39 -6.95
N SER A 359 -18.60 -0.35 -6.46
CA SER A 359 -19.14 -1.53 -7.15
C SER A 359 -19.76 -1.18 -8.51
N GLN A 360 -20.46 -0.05 -8.60
CA GLN A 360 -20.98 0.45 -9.88
C GLN A 360 -19.85 0.81 -10.86
N GLN A 361 -18.80 1.48 -10.38
CA GLN A 361 -17.64 1.82 -11.21
C GLN A 361 -16.89 0.58 -11.73
N LEU A 362 -16.94 -0.51 -10.98
CA LEU A 362 -16.39 -1.81 -11.38
C LEU A 362 -17.30 -2.57 -12.38
N GLY A 363 -18.50 -2.07 -12.66
CA GLY A 363 -19.47 -2.74 -13.54
C GLY A 363 -20.16 -3.95 -12.94
N GLU A 364 -20.15 -4.08 -11.61
CA GLU A 364 -20.86 -5.16 -10.92
C GLU A 364 -22.38 -5.02 -11.13
N SER A 365 -23.10 -6.12 -11.25
CA SER A 365 -24.58 -6.10 -11.35
C SER A 365 -25.26 -6.20 -9.99
N GLU A 366 -24.59 -6.81 -9.02
CA GLU A 366 -25.08 -7.06 -7.67
C GLU A 366 -23.97 -6.84 -6.63
N LEU A 367 -24.33 -6.64 -5.36
CA LEU A 367 -23.38 -6.55 -4.26
C LEU A 367 -23.92 -7.21 -2.98
N ILE A 368 -23.03 -7.67 -2.10
CA ILE A 368 -23.40 -8.19 -0.78
C ILE A 368 -23.68 -7.01 0.15
N ALA A 369 -24.89 -6.96 0.71
CA ALA A 369 -25.32 -5.89 1.59
C ALA A 369 -26.05 -6.42 2.83
N CYS A 370 -26.03 -5.62 3.89
CA CYS A 370 -26.93 -5.75 5.02
C CYS A 370 -28.28 -5.15 4.62
N VAL A 371 -29.30 -5.98 4.48
CA VAL A 371 -30.63 -5.55 4.08
C VAL A 371 -31.55 -5.52 5.29
N VAL A 372 -32.21 -4.37 5.48
CA VAL A 372 -33.14 -4.09 6.57
C VAL A 372 -34.54 -3.93 6.00
N GLU A 373 -35.47 -4.73 6.49
CA GLU A 373 -36.87 -4.78 6.05
C GLU A 373 -37.82 -4.53 7.21
N ASN A 374 -39.09 -4.22 6.90
CA ASN A 374 -40.14 -4.00 7.90
C ASN A 374 -39.82 -2.84 8.88
N VAL A 375 -39.11 -1.81 8.41
CA VAL A 375 -38.88 -0.58 9.16
C VAL A 375 -40.15 0.28 9.10
N SER A 376 -40.79 0.50 10.24
CA SER A 376 -42.03 1.29 10.33
C SER A 376 -41.79 2.80 10.27
N GLU A 377 -40.59 3.26 10.68
CA GLU A 377 -40.25 4.67 10.69
C GLU A 377 -39.78 5.17 9.31
N PRO A 378 -40.19 6.37 8.86
CA PRO A 378 -39.75 6.96 7.59
C PRO A 378 -38.23 7.11 7.51
N ILE A 379 -37.69 7.19 6.29
CA ILE A 379 -36.31 7.62 6.05
C ILE A 379 -36.15 9.11 6.33
N ILE A 380 -34.90 9.52 6.62
CA ILE A 380 -34.56 10.91 6.96
C ILE A 380 -34.88 11.93 5.84
N GLY A 381 -34.82 11.55 4.58
CA GLY A 381 -35.00 12.49 3.48
C GLY A 381 -35.36 11.77 2.20
N LYS A 382 -35.38 12.50 1.09
CA LYS A 382 -35.58 11.88 -0.24
C LYS A 382 -34.26 11.30 -0.75
N PRO A 383 -34.30 10.14 -1.42
CA PRO A 383 -33.11 9.58 -2.03
C PRO A 383 -32.72 10.39 -3.28
N TRP A 384 -31.42 10.49 -3.52
CA TRP A 384 -30.83 11.02 -4.74
C TRP A 384 -30.87 9.99 -5.87
N THR A 385 -30.57 10.47 -7.07
CA THR A 385 -30.23 9.65 -8.23
C THR A 385 -28.70 9.54 -8.36
N TRP A 386 -28.22 8.45 -8.96
CA TRP A 386 -26.77 8.19 -9.06
C TRP A 386 -25.99 9.25 -9.85
N ASP A 387 -26.61 9.96 -10.80
CA ASP A 387 -25.99 11.07 -11.55
C ASP A 387 -25.64 12.28 -10.67
N ARG A 388 -26.16 12.32 -9.43
CA ARG A 388 -25.88 13.39 -8.47
C ARG A 388 -24.80 13.03 -7.46
N VAL A 389 -24.39 11.75 -7.41
CA VAL A 389 -23.38 11.29 -6.46
C VAL A 389 -21.99 11.71 -6.95
N GLU A 390 -21.23 12.35 -6.07
CA GLU A 390 -19.93 12.93 -6.41
C GLU A 390 -18.87 12.56 -5.38
N VAL A 391 -17.66 12.25 -5.85
CA VAL A 391 -16.47 12.12 -5.00
C VAL A 391 -15.81 13.49 -4.88
N VAL A 392 -15.74 14.02 -3.66
CA VAL A 392 -15.28 15.40 -3.38
C VAL A 392 -13.99 15.39 -2.58
N LYS A 393 -13.11 16.37 -2.82
CA LYS A 393 -11.82 16.48 -2.11
C LYS A 393 -11.94 17.02 -0.69
N ASN A 394 -12.93 17.88 -0.45
CA ASN A 394 -13.17 18.49 0.86
C ASN A 394 -14.51 18.01 1.39
N SER A 395 -14.50 17.49 2.62
CA SER A 395 -15.68 17.06 3.35
C SER A 395 -16.46 18.21 4.02
N ASP A 396 -16.30 19.45 3.54
CA ASP A 396 -16.90 20.66 4.15
C ASP A 396 -18.36 20.89 3.71
N TYR A 397 -19.08 19.84 3.35
CA TYR A 397 -20.50 19.93 2.99
C TYR A 397 -21.40 19.86 4.22
N THR A 398 -22.47 20.64 4.19
CA THR A 398 -23.53 20.62 5.21
C THR A 398 -24.45 19.41 5.04
N LYS A 399 -25.18 19.05 6.10
CA LYS A 399 -26.23 18.01 6.03
C LYS A 399 -27.29 18.34 4.97
N THR A 400 -27.63 19.62 4.79
CA THR A 400 -28.61 20.04 3.79
C THR A 400 -28.12 19.92 2.35
N GLU A 401 -26.80 19.95 2.12
CA GLU A 401 -26.22 19.70 0.81
C GLU A 401 -26.09 18.19 0.53
N ASN A 402 -25.84 17.39 1.57
CA ASN A 402 -25.66 15.95 1.43
C ASN A 402 -26.99 15.16 1.40
N PHE A 403 -28.03 15.66 2.07
CA PHE A 403 -29.35 15.04 2.15
C PHE A 403 -30.43 15.92 1.51
N GLN A 404 -31.35 15.31 0.77
CA GLN A 404 -32.50 16.01 0.22
C GLN A 404 -33.62 16.14 1.26
N ASN A 405 -33.88 17.38 1.73
CA ASN A 405 -34.93 17.72 2.72
C ASN A 405 -34.87 16.87 4.01
N PRO A 406 -33.78 16.91 4.78
CA PRO A 406 -33.60 16.03 5.93
C PRO A 406 -34.54 16.37 7.09
N ASN A 407 -35.19 15.35 7.65
CA ASN A 407 -35.88 15.35 8.92
C ASN A 407 -35.09 14.56 9.97
N LEU A 408 -34.37 15.29 10.82
CA LEU A 408 -33.45 14.71 11.81
C LEU A 408 -34.15 13.84 12.86
N ALA A 409 -35.47 13.91 13.03
CA ALA A 409 -36.21 13.01 13.92
C ALA A 409 -36.10 11.53 13.49
N TYR A 410 -35.81 11.30 12.21
CA TYR A 410 -35.63 9.98 11.60
C TYR A 410 -34.16 9.64 11.35
N TRP A 411 -33.20 10.32 11.98
CA TRP A 411 -31.78 10.00 11.85
C TRP A 411 -31.47 8.61 12.43
N ARG A 412 -30.73 7.77 11.67
CA ARG A 412 -30.18 6.50 12.14
C ARG A 412 -28.77 6.75 12.65
N SER A 413 -28.50 6.47 13.92
CA SER A 413 -27.19 6.75 14.54
C SER A 413 -26.13 5.69 14.19
N PHE A 414 -25.68 5.65 12.93
CA PHE A 414 -24.66 4.70 12.50
C PHE A 414 -23.27 4.96 13.10
N ASP A 415 -22.98 6.17 13.59
CA ASP A 415 -21.72 6.47 14.27
C ASP A 415 -21.51 5.59 15.52
N SER A 416 -22.59 5.29 16.25
CA SER A 416 -22.52 4.42 17.43
C SER A 416 -22.38 2.95 17.05
N LEU A 417 -22.94 2.54 15.89
CA LEU A 417 -22.72 1.23 15.30
C LEU A 417 -21.25 1.05 14.94
N HIS A 418 -20.68 1.95 14.14
CA HIS A 418 -19.28 1.87 13.69
C HIS A 418 -18.32 1.88 14.88
N SER A 419 -18.55 2.77 15.86
CA SER A 419 -17.78 2.81 17.10
C SER A 419 -17.86 1.51 17.92
N ALA A 420 -19.02 0.84 17.93
CA ALA A 420 -19.20 -0.42 18.63
C ALA A 420 -18.53 -1.59 17.91
N LEU A 421 -18.47 -1.57 16.58
CA LEU A 421 -17.81 -2.58 15.77
C LEU A 421 -16.28 -2.41 15.75
N GLU A 422 -15.76 -1.24 16.08
CA GLU A 422 -14.31 -0.98 16.21
C GLU A 422 -13.71 -1.45 17.55
N ARG A 423 -14.53 -1.66 18.59
CA ARG A 423 -14.10 -1.96 19.96
C ARG A 423 -14.21 -3.45 20.33
N ILE A 424 -13.95 -4.35 19.39
CA ILE A 424 -14.02 -5.79 19.65
C ILE A 424 -12.65 -6.25 20.13
N SER A 425 -12.43 -6.22 21.45
CA SER A 425 -11.16 -6.61 22.10
C SER A 425 -10.88 -8.10 21.98
#